data_AF-X1HKC7-F1
#
_entry.id   AF-X1HKC7-F1
#
_cell.length_a   1.000
_cell.length_b   1.000
_cell.length_c   1.000
_cell.angle_alpha   90.00
_cell.angle_beta   90.00
_cell.angle_gamma   90.00
#
_symmetry.space_group_name_H-M   'P 1'
#
loop_
_entity.id
_entity.type
_entity.pdbx_description
1 polymer ?
#
loop_
_entity_poly.entity_id
_entity_poly.type
_entity_poly.pdbx_seq_one_letter_code
_entity_poly.pdbx_strand_id
1 'polypeptide(L)'
;MSRALIAYYTKTGHTRQAGEDIAIGLTEAGIEVTVRPLADVGAEELSAHDLIVVGSPCHVGSVKMLFSGIAGPVSKWLASLPGDAFAGKAVSAYSVHCCFGG
;
A
#
# COMPACT_ATOMS: atom_id res chain seq x y z
N MET A 1 13.82 15.71 -7.07
CA MET A 1 13.21 14.61 -7.84
C MET A 1 12.00 14.15 -7.06
N SER A 2 10.90 13.82 -7.74
CA SER A 2 9.70 13.27 -7.08
C SER A 2 10.01 11.88 -6.54
N ARG A 3 9.67 11.63 -5.27
CA ARG A 3 9.84 10.33 -4.62
C ARG A 3 8.50 9.68 -4.33
N ALA A 4 8.35 8.43 -4.73
CA ALA A 4 7.14 7.64 -4.51
C ALA A 4 7.42 6.45 -3.60
N LEU A 5 6.55 6.24 -2.62
CA LEU A 5 6.52 5.07 -1.77
C LEU A 5 5.32 4.20 -2.12
N ILE A 6 5.55 2.94 -2.46
CA ILE A 6 4.51 1.92 -2.60
C ILE A 6 4.55 1.03 -1.37
N ALA A 7 3.63 1.27 -0.44
CA ALA A 7 3.47 0.48 0.76
C ALA A 7 2.36 -0.57 0.54
N TYR A 8 2.62 -1.85 0.78
CA TYR A 8 1.63 -2.89 0.52
C TYR A 8 1.51 -3.94 1.62
N TYR A 9 0.30 -4.46 1.79
CA TYR A 9 0.08 -5.73 2.46
C TYR A 9 -0.23 -6.82 1.42
N THR A 10 0.32 -8.02 1.59
CA THR A 10 0.05 -9.16 0.70
C THR A 10 0.02 -10.45 1.51
N LYS A 11 -0.79 -11.42 1.07
CA LYS A 11 -0.84 -12.76 1.67
C LYS A 11 -0.10 -13.79 0.81
N THR A 12 -0.36 -13.79 -0.50
CA THR A 12 0.18 -14.78 -1.44
C THR A 12 1.12 -14.17 -2.49
N GLY A 13 1.29 -12.84 -2.50
CA GLY A 13 2.23 -12.15 -3.39
C GLY A 13 1.58 -11.28 -4.46
N HIS A 14 0.30 -11.50 -4.81
CA HIS A 14 -0.35 -10.75 -5.90
C HIS A 14 -0.37 -9.22 -5.70
N THR A 15 -0.63 -8.75 -4.48
CA THR A 15 -0.58 -7.30 -4.20
C THR A 15 0.84 -6.74 -4.37
N ARG A 16 1.88 -7.51 -4.01
CA ARG A 16 3.27 -7.11 -4.21
C ARG A 16 3.57 -6.98 -5.70
N GLN A 17 3.19 -7.98 -6.49
CA GLN A 17 3.42 -7.99 -7.93
C GLN A 17 2.75 -6.78 -8.61
N ALA A 18 1.49 -6.49 -8.29
CA ALA A 18 0.82 -5.30 -8.80
C ALA A 18 1.52 -4.00 -8.36
N GLY A 19 2.06 -3.95 -7.14
CA GLY A 19 2.87 -2.83 -6.67
C GLY A 19 4.18 -2.66 -7.45
N GLU A 20 4.83 -3.76 -7.81
CA GLU A 20 6.04 -3.76 -8.65
C GLU A 20 5.73 -3.28 -10.08
N ASP A 21 4.59 -3.68 -10.65
CA ASP A 21 4.14 -3.18 -11.96
C ASP A 21 3.86 -1.67 -11.94
N ILE A 22 3.24 -1.17 -10.87
CA ILE A 22 3.06 0.29 -10.66
C ILE A 22 4.43 0.98 -10.53
N ALA A 23 5.39 0.37 -9.83
CA ALA A 23 6.73 0.92 -9.67
C ALA A 23 7.46 1.06 -11.01
N ILE A 24 7.31 0.09 -11.92
CA ILE A 24 7.87 0.16 -13.27
C ILE A 24 7.32 1.39 -14.00
N GLY A 25 5.98 1.54 -14.05
CA GLY A 25 5.37 2.69 -14.75
C GLY A 25 5.75 4.05 -14.16
N LEU A 26 5.87 4.15 -12.83
CA LEU A 26 6.35 5.37 -12.17
C LEU A 26 7.83 5.65 -12.46
N THR A 27 8.67 4.61 -12.49
CA THR A 27 10.10 4.73 -12.80
C THR A 27 10.31 5.16 -14.26
N GLU A 28 9.54 4.62 -15.20
CA GLU A 28 9.53 5.03 -16.61
C GLU A 28 9.11 6.50 -16.78
N ALA A 29 8.25 7.01 -15.89
CA ALA A 29 7.89 8.42 -15.81
C ALA A 29 8.95 9.31 -15.12
N GLY A 30 10.09 8.75 -14.71
CA GLY A 30 11.22 9.47 -14.10
C GLY A 30 11.06 9.74 -12.59
N ILE A 31 10.22 8.98 -11.91
CA ILE A 31 9.99 9.09 -10.45
C ILE A 31 10.89 8.06 -9.73
N GLU A 32 11.50 8.46 -8.62
CA GLU A 32 12.25 7.54 -7.76
C GLU A 32 11.26 6.74 -6.89
N VAL A 33 11.19 5.42 -7.07
CA VAL A 33 10.18 4.57 -6.41
C VAL A 33 10.81 3.62 -5.40
N THR A 34 10.22 3.60 -4.20
CA THR A 34 10.52 2.64 -3.13
C THR A 34 9.32 1.72 -2.93
N VAL A 35 9.52 0.40 -2.97
CA VAL A 35 8.45 -0.59 -2.76
C VAL A 35 8.72 -1.35 -1.46
N ARG A 36 7.79 -1.29 -0.50
CA ARG A 36 7.98 -1.86 0.85
C ARG A 36 6.74 -2.58 1.40
N PRO A 37 6.94 -3.68 2.14
CA PRO A 37 5.89 -4.23 2.99
C PRO A 37 5.42 -3.20 4.01
N LEU A 38 4.12 -3.14 4.24
CA LEU A 38 3.49 -2.20 5.15
C LEU A 38 4.03 -2.29 6.59
N ALA A 39 4.51 -3.47 6.98
CA ALA A 39 5.12 -3.72 8.29
C ALA A 39 6.43 -2.96 8.51
N ASP A 40 7.10 -2.55 7.43
CA ASP A 40 8.39 -1.85 7.46
C ASP A 40 8.23 -0.33 7.24
N VAL A 41 7.00 0.15 7.04
CA VAL A 41 6.74 1.56 6.73
C VAL A 41 6.28 2.29 7.99
N GLY A 42 7.14 3.18 8.50
CA GLY A 42 6.81 4.11 9.58
C GLY A 42 6.44 5.50 9.07
N ALA A 43 6.14 6.40 10.01
CA ALA A 43 5.86 7.81 9.70
C ALA A 43 7.05 8.53 9.05
N GLU A 44 8.28 8.14 9.39
CA GLU A 44 9.50 8.72 8.81
C GLU A 44 9.67 8.37 7.33
N GLU A 45 9.29 7.17 6.92
CA GLU A 45 9.29 6.78 5.50
C GLU A 45 8.26 7.60 4.72
N LEU A 46 7.06 7.83 5.29
CA LEU A 46 6.04 8.65 4.65
C LEU A 46 6.52 10.10 4.46
N SER A 47 7.24 10.65 5.44
CA SER A 47 7.73 12.04 5.38
C SER A 47 8.75 12.25 4.25
N ALA A 48 9.58 11.24 3.95
CA ALA A 48 10.61 11.26 2.92
C ALA A 48 10.10 11.19 1.46
N HIS A 49 8.81 10.91 1.24
CA HIS A 49 8.21 10.71 -0.08
C HIS A 49 7.10 11.73 -0.36
N ASP A 50 6.95 12.12 -1.62
CA ASP A 50 5.95 13.09 -2.10
C ASP A 50 4.65 12.39 -2.54
N LEU A 51 4.79 11.17 -3.04
CA LEU A 51 3.69 10.29 -3.47
C LEU A 51 3.68 9.03 -2.60
N ILE A 52 2.52 8.68 -2.05
CA ILE A 52 2.32 7.44 -1.29
C ILE A 52 1.22 6.61 -1.97
N VAL A 53 1.53 5.36 -2.30
CA VAL A 53 0.61 4.41 -2.91
C VAL A 53 0.41 3.25 -1.95
N VAL A 54 -0.83 3.00 -1.54
CA VAL A 54 -1.16 1.93 -0.58
C VAL A 54 -1.82 0.75 -1.27
N GLY A 55 -1.21 -0.44 -1.15
CA GLY A 55 -1.69 -1.70 -1.72
C GLY A 55 -2.35 -2.60 -0.68
N SER A 56 -3.54 -3.12 -1.01
CA SER A 56 -4.22 -4.11 -0.17
C SER A 56 -4.83 -5.26 -0.98
N PRO A 57 -4.83 -6.50 -0.46
CA PRO A 57 -5.57 -7.59 -1.09
C PRO A 57 -7.07 -7.41 -0.87
N CYS A 58 -7.89 -7.64 -1.89
CA CYS A 58 -9.34 -7.70 -1.77
C CYS A 58 -9.81 -9.16 -1.84
N HIS A 59 -10.37 -9.64 -0.74
CA HIS A 59 -11.01 -10.94 -0.64
C HIS A 59 -12.46 -10.75 -0.24
N VAL A 60 -13.37 -11.05 -1.17
CA VAL A 60 -14.83 -11.08 -0.95
C VAL A 60 -15.31 -9.91 -0.07
N GLY A 61 -14.97 -8.68 -0.47
CA GLY A 61 -15.52 -7.47 0.15
C GLY A 61 -15.23 -7.25 1.65
N SER A 62 -14.21 -7.89 2.24
CA SER A 62 -13.90 -7.70 3.67
C SER A 62 -15.07 -8.09 4.58
N VAL A 63 -15.73 -9.23 4.36
CA VAL A 63 -16.76 -9.75 5.26
C VAL A 63 -16.16 -9.99 6.65
N LYS A 64 -16.38 -9.02 7.55
CA LYS A 64 -15.90 -8.95 8.94
C LYS A 64 -16.34 -10.14 9.80
N MET A 65 -17.37 -10.86 9.35
CA MET A 65 -18.05 -11.91 10.11
C MET A 65 -17.36 -13.28 10.03
N LEU A 66 -16.48 -13.51 9.04
CA LEU A 66 -15.77 -14.79 8.88
C LEU A 66 -14.24 -14.68 8.89
N PHE A 67 -13.70 -13.51 8.52
CA PHE A 67 -12.27 -13.20 8.60
C PHE A 67 -12.14 -11.75 9.08
N SER A 68 -11.09 -11.38 9.82
CA SER A 68 -10.91 -10.02 10.39
C SER A 68 -10.68 -8.90 9.35
N GLY A 69 -11.14 -9.10 8.11
CA GLY A 69 -10.74 -8.40 6.91
C GLY A 69 -9.30 -8.77 6.58
N ILE A 70 -9.04 -9.39 5.43
CA ILE A 70 -7.65 -9.68 5.05
C ILE A 70 -6.84 -8.39 4.93
N ALA A 71 -7.49 -7.25 4.66
CA ALA A 71 -6.91 -5.91 4.73
C ALA A 71 -6.76 -5.33 6.16
N GLY A 72 -7.10 -6.08 7.23
CA GLY A 72 -7.01 -5.63 8.62
C GLY A 72 -5.64 -5.07 9.02
N PRO A 73 -4.51 -5.62 8.55
CA PRO A 73 -3.18 -5.02 8.78
C PRO A 73 -3.05 -3.60 8.22
N VAL A 74 -3.69 -3.29 7.08
CA VAL A 74 -3.70 -1.94 6.50
C VAL A 74 -4.45 -0.97 7.41
N SER A 75 -5.63 -1.36 7.92
CA SER A 75 -6.38 -0.54 8.86
C SER A 75 -5.62 -0.30 10.17
N LYS A 76 -4.97 -1.33 10.72
CA LYS A 76 -4.14 -1.20 11.93
C LYS A 76 -2.97 -0.26 11.73
N TRP A 77 -2.29 -0.37 10.59
CA TRP A 77 -1.19 0.52 10.24
C TRP A 77 -1.65 1.96 10.09
N LEU A 78 -2.74 2.21 9.34
CA LEU A 78 -3.31 3.56 9.23
C LEU A 78 -3.65 4.15 10.60
N ALA A 79 -4.21 3.35 11.51
CA ALA A 79 -4.51 3.78 12.87
C ALA A 79 -3.27 4.00 13.75
N SER A 80 -2.12 3.43 13.39
CA SER A 80 -0.85 3.61 14.11
C SER A 80 -0.08 4.87 13.71
N LEU A 81 -0.45 5.49 12.58
CA LEU A 81 0.19 6.69 12.07
C LEU A 81 -0.33 7.96 12.77
N PRO A 82 0.51 9.01 12.89
CA PRO A 82 0.03 10.31 13.35
C PRO A 82 -0.98 10.90 12.35
N GLY A 83 -1.93 11.70 12.85
CA GLY A 83 -3.08 12.18 12.06
C GLY A 83 -2.71 13.10 10.88
N ASP A 84 -1.49 13.61 10.85
CA ASP A 84 -0.90 14.46 9.81
C ASP A 84 0.10 13.72 8.91
N ALA A 85 0.24 12.39 9.03
CA ALA A 85 1.23 11.60 8.29
C ALA A 85 1.18 11.77 6.76
N PHE A 86 0.00 12.11 6.22
CA PHE A 86 -0.24 12.31 4.78
C PHE A 86 -0.37 13.78 4.37
N ALA A 87 -0.22 14.73 5.30
CA ALA A 87 -0.44 16.14 5.02
C ALA A 87 0.51 16.65 3.93
N GLY A 88 -0.05 17.28 2.89
CA GLY A 88 0.71 17.86 1.77
C GLY A 88 1.26 16.85 0.76
N LYS A 89 0.91 15.56 0.87
CA LYS A 89 1.40 14.49 0.00
C LYS A 89 0.34 14.02 -0.99
N ALA A 90 0.75 13.60 -2.17
CA ALA A 90 -0.13 12.89 -3.10
C ALA A 90 -0.35 11.47 -2.58
N VAL A 91 -1.60 11.01 -2.54
CA VAL A 91 -1.94 9.68 -2.04
C VAL A 91 -2.79 8.93 -3.06
N SER A 92 -2.46 7.66 -3.29
CA SER A 92 -3.22 6.74 -4.12
C SER A 92 -3.36 5.38 -3.43
N ALA A 93 -4.31 4.56 -3.88
CA ALA A 93 -4.51 3.21 -3.39
C ALA A 93 -4.85 2.26 -4.52
N TYR A 94 -4.43 1.00 -4.39
CA TYR A 94 -4.81 -0.07 -5.30
C TYR A 94 -5.20 -1.32 -4.53
N SER A 95 -6.00 -2.16 -5.18
CA SER A 95 -6.37 -3.43 -4.63
C SER A 95 -6.44 -4.51 -5.71
N VAL A 96 -5.90 -5.68 -5.38
CA VAL A 96 -5.96 -6.85 -6.26
C VAL A 96 -7.07 -7.74 -5.75
N HIS A 97 -8.07 -7.96 -6.61
CA HIS A 97 -9.22 -8.79 -6.30
C HIS A 97 -8.94 -10.26 -6.58
N CYS A 98 -9.25 -11.12 -5.63
CA CYS A 98 -9.33 -12.57 -5.84
C CYS A 98 -10.68 -13.09 -5.31
N CYS A 99 -11.45 -13.77 -6.18
CA CYS A 99 -12.79 -14.28 -5.86
C CYS A 99 -12.77 -15.29 -4.70
N PHE A 100 -11.93 -16.33 -4.80
CA PHE A 100 -11.80 -17.40 -3.81
C PHE A 100 -10.38 -17.94 -3.87
N GLY A 101 -9.65 -17.89 -2.74
CA GLY A 101 -8.23 -18.29 -2.71
C GLY A 101 -7.34 -17.19 -3.27
N GLY A 102 -6.27 -16.89 -2.53
CA GLY A 102 -5.20 -16.05 -3.03
C GLY A 102 -4.21 -16.86 -3.84
#